data_AF-A0A6I3SML4-F1
#
_entry.id   AF-A0A6I3SML4-F1
#
_cell.length_a   1.000
_cell.length_b   1.000
_cell.length_c   1.000
_cell.angle_alpha   90.00
_cell.angle_beta   90.00
_cell.angle_gamma   90.00
#
_symmetry.space_group_name_H-M   'P 1'
#
loop_
_entity.id
_entity.type
_entity.pdbx_description
1 polymer ?
#
loop_
_entity_poly.entity_id
_entity_poly.type
_entity_poly.pdbx_seq_one_letter_code
_entity_poly.pdbx_strand_id
1 'polypeptide(L)'
;MALSSGFPPTDCLTLQKHYTEKLNSKLYPLAAYSGRWGHFSFIAEGGGKMTGKMISIAMERSFDVIDKKWDNDIYVKMYRSAVTSGLIAKLGPERWTVLCIIASYMDEQGNCFPSQSAIAKGFGCTRQTALRWINSLLAFRWNNRPVIERVKNRRRNGLSYYTILPLSQLAIFNGEVEPTGDVQSHDFKELDVKDLDVTMSKSTTSDVKEPDVTMSKVFDTNYNHYNKNHSNKNHSNQIAKAGTVGNTDIDPTDLTHPKKIIEYFCEKYRQRYTVNYNPNWKRDVGLVKNKLMTVYEPVQIRSIIDTVFAEYDTRWKKDTYPRPSIGQLATWLSNEALAVAEEEQRTDFTQVKRHGGYSVEAIMARLERGSGKE
;
A
#
# COMPACT_ATOMS: atom_id res chain seq x y z
N MET A 1 -57.12 -29.25 -35.82
CA MET A 1 -56.31 -28.85 -36.99
C MET A 1 -54.87 -28.73 -36.53
N ALA A 2 -54.01 -29.57 -37.11
CA ALA A 2 -52.58 -29.64 -36.82
C ALA A 2 -51.83 -28.60 -37.66
N LEU A 3 -50.85 -27.90 -37.08
CA LEU A 3 -49.65 -27.45 -37.79
C LEU A 3 -48.46 -27.43 -36.82
N SER A 4 -47.54 -28.34 -37.10
CA SER A 4 -46.20 -28.47 -36.55
C SER A 4 -45.26 -27.60 -37.38
N SER A 5 -44.43 -26.78 -36.74
CA SER A 5 -43.29 -26.14 -37.38
C SER A 5 -42.06 -26.33 -36.50
N GLY A 6 -41.21 -27.27 -36.92
CA GLY A 6 -39.93 -27.56 -36.29
C GLY A 6 -38.86 -26.51 -36.59
N PHE A 7 -38.11 -26.13 -35.57
CA PHE A 7 -36.83 -25.44 -35.68
C PHE A 7 -35.71 -26.49 -35.64
N PRO A 8 -34.72 -26.44 -36.56
CA PRO A 8 -33.55 -27.30 -36.47
C PRO A 8 -32.57 -26.79 -35.40
N PRO A 9 -31.85 -27.70 -34.70
CA PRO A 9 -30.77 -27.30 -33.79
C PRO A 9 -29.53 -26.91 -34.61
N THR A 10 -29.07 -25.66 -34.47
CA THR A 10 -27.76 -25.24 -34.97
C THR A 10 -26.66 -25.77 -34.07
N ASP A 11 -25.89 -26.72 -34.61
CA ASP A 11 -24.62 -27.21 -34.09
C ASP A 11 -23.60 -26.07 -33.95
N CYS A 12 -23.23 -25.77 -32.71
CA CYS A 12 -22.28 -24.71 -32.35
C CYS A 12 -20.81 -25.20 -32.29
N LEU A 13 -20.48 -26.32 -32.96
CA LEU A 13 -19.17 -27.00 -32.81
C LEU A 13 -18.34 -27.12 -34.10
N THR A 14 -18.63 -26.32 -35.13
CA THR A 14 -17.93 -26.41 -36.42
C THR A 14 -17.23 -25.12 -36.86
N LEU A 15 -16.99 -24.18 -35.94
CA LEU A 15 -16.26 -22.92 -36.21
C LEU A 15 -14.94 -22.77 -35.44
N GLN A 16 -14.47 -23.81 -34.75
CA GLN A 16 -13.23 -23.77 -33.97
C GLN A 16 -12.09 -24.62 -34.57
N LYS A 17 -12.32 -25.33 -35.68
CA LYS A 17 -11.31 -26.18 -36.35
C LYS A 17 -10.62 -25.54 -37.57
N HIS A 18 -11.03 -24.36 -38.02
CA HIS A 18 -10.43 -23.73 -39.22
C HIS A 18 -9.33 -22.69 -38.93
N TYR A 19 -9.00 -22.42 -37.65
CA TYR A 19 -8.01 -21.39 -37.28
C TYR A 19 -6.67 -21.95 -36.76
N THR A 20 -6.53 -23.25 -36.58
CA THR A 20 -5.30 -23.88 -36.04
C THR A 20 -4.40 -24.54 -37.09
N GLU A 21 -4.80 -24.60 -38.37
CA GLU A 21 -3.99 -25.26 -39.42
C GLU A 21 -3.14 -24.32 -40.29
N LYS A 22 -3.18 -22.99 -40.08
CA LYS A 22 -2.39 -22.02 -40.86
C LYS A 22 -1.12 -21.47 -40.18
N LEU A 23 -0.77 -21.95 -38.99
CA LEU A 23 0.41 -21.47 -38.25
C LEU A 23 1.59 -22.47 -38.17
N ASN A 24 1.47 -23.67 -38.73
CA ASN A 24 2.51 -24.71 -38.60
C ASN A 24 3.36 -24.98 -39.87
N SER A 25 3.31 -24.13 -40.90
CA SER A 25 4.06 -24.35 -42.15
C SER A 25 5.23 -23.39 -42.41
N LYS A 26 5.78 -22.73 -41.38
CA LYS A 26 7.03 -21.96 -41.49
C LYS A 26 8.02 -22.36 -40.40
N LEU A 27 8.36 -23.65 -40.39
CA LEU A 27 9.56 -24.18 -39.73
C LEU A 27 10.77 -23.78 -40.59
N TYR A 28 11.54 -22.82 -40.09
CA TYR A 28 12.88 -22.53 -40.62
C TYR A 28 13.84 -23.65 -40.20
N PRO A 29 14.70 -24.16 -41.09
CA PRO A 29 15.69 -25.18 -40.73
C PRO A 29 16.78 -24.58 -39.83
N LEU A 30 16.98 -25.20 -38.66
CA LEU A 30 18.13 -25.00 -37.80
C LEU A 30 19.40 -25.51 -38.51
N ALA A 31 20.06 -24.62 -39.25
CA ALA A 31 21.41 -24.85 -39.74
C ALA A 31 22.42 -24.61 -38.61
N ALA A 32 23.21 -25.63 -38.29
CA ALA A 32 24.32 -25.57 -37.37
C ALA A 32 25.36 -24.54 -37.82
N TYR A 33 25.46 -23.42 -37.10
CA TYR A 33 26.50 -22.41 -37.30
C TYR A 33 27.70 -22.73 -36.41
N SER A 34 28.58 -23.60 -36.91
CA SER A 34 29.98 -23.64 -36.50
C SER A 34 30.77 -22.73 -37.44
N GLY A 35 31.18 -21.53 -36.99
CA GLY A 35 31.95 -20.65 -37.87
C GLY A 35 32.30 -19.30 -37.29
N ARG A 36 33.57 -19.20 -36.85
CA ARG A 36 34.51 -18.14 -37.22
C ARG A 36 34.02 -16.70 -37.01
N TRP A 37 34.48 -16.10 -35.90
CA TRP A 37 34.40 -14.68 -35.56
C TRP A 37 34.75 -13.80 -36.76
N GLY A 38 33.71 -13.34 -37.46
CA GLY A 38 33.79 -12.36 -38.53
C GLY A 38 34.11 -10.99 -37.94
N HIS A 39 35.17 -10.39 -38.47
CA HIS A 39 35.60 -9.03 -38.24
C HIS A 39 34.41 -8.07 -38.44
N PHE A 40 33.83 -7.59 -37.33
CA PHE A 40 32.81 -6.56 -37.36
C PHE A 40 33.51 -5.23 -37.64
N SER A 41 33.53 -4.82 -38.90
CA SER A 41 33.94 -3.47 -39.29
C SER A 41 32.89 -2.49 -38.76
N PHE A 42 33.19 -1.91 -37.60
CA PHE A 42 32.53 -0.73 -37.09
C PHE A 42 32.72 0.39 -38.12
N ILE A 43 31.65 0.78 -38.80
CA ILE A 43 31.63 2.03 -39.57
C ILE A 43 31.68 3.15 -38.53
N ALA A 44 32.89 3.69 -38.33
CA ALA A 44 33.13 4.86 -37.50
C ALA A 44 32.61 6.08 -38.26
N GLU A 45 31.32 6.39 -38.09
CA GLU A 45 30.81 7.72 -38.41
C GLU A 45 31.40 8.72 -37.40
N GLY A 46 32.24 9.61 -37.92
CA GLY A 46 32.56 10.96 -37.42
C GLY A 46 32.58 11.17 -35.91
N GLY A 47 33.78 11.25 -35.34
CA GLY A 47 34.06 11.68 -33.97
C GLY A 47 33.71 13.14 -33.69
N GLY A 48 32.42 13.50 -33.74
CA GLY A 48 31.90 14.64 -32.99
C GLY A 48 31.88 14.26 -31.51
N LYS A 49 32.45 15.09 -30.63
CA LYS A 49 32.32 14.96 -29.17
C LYS A 49 30.82 14.82 -28.86
N MET A 50 30.35 13.59 -28.64
CA MET A 50 28.98 13.33 -28.21
C MET A 50 28.81 13.99 -26.85
N THR A 51 28.16 15.15 -26.82
CA THR A 51 27.56 15.69 -25.59
C THR A 51 26.60 14.61 -25.10
N GLY A 52 27.06 13.83 -24.12
CA GLY A 52 26.52 12.50 -23.87
C GLY A 52 25.17 12.54 -23.19
N LYS A 53 24.10 12.85 -23.94
CA LYS A 53 22.68 12.86 -23.53
C LYS A 53 22.45 11.83 -22.43
N MET A 54 22.07 12.26 -21.24
CA MET A 54 21.95 11.37 -20.07
C MET A 54 20.55 10.78 -19.96
N ILE A 55 19.54 11.62 -20.08
CA ILE A 55 18.14 11.23 -20.15
C ILE A 55 17.54 12.05 -21.30
N SER A 56 16.40 11.69 -21.89
CA SER A 56 15.60 12.57 -22.75
C SER A 56 14.12 12.28 -22.55
N ILE A 57 13.29 13.28 -22.85
CA ILE A 57 11.84 13.08 -22.89
C ILE A 57 11.42 13.27 -24.34
N ALA A 58 10.80 12.24 -24.90
CA ALA A 58 10.27 12.24 -26.25
C ALA A 58 8.76 12.09 -26.15
N MET A 59 8.03 12.90 -26.93
CA MET A 59 6.60 12.72 -27.12
C MET A 59 6.37 12.34 -28.57
N GLU A 60 5.62 11.26 -28.78
CA GLU A 60 5.20 10.80 -30.08
C GLU A 60 3.69 11.03 -30.19
N ARG A 61 3.30 11.77 -31.22
CA ARG A 61 1.90 12.05 -31.50
C ARG A 61 1.46 11.19 -32.67
N SER A 62 0.60 10.22 -32.41
CA SER A 62 0.06 9.31 -33.41
C SER A 62 -1.42 9.61 -33.64
N PHE A 63 -1.89 9.41 -34.87
CA PHE A 63 -3.32 9.52 -35.19
C PHE A 63 -3.86 8.11 -35.41
N ASP A 64 -4.74 7.66 -34.51
CA ASP A 64 -5.45 6.41 -34.70
C ASP A 64 -6.52 6.62 -35.78
N VAL A 65 -6.31 6.00 -36.93
CA VAL A 65 -7.19 6.11 -38.10
C VAL A 65 -8.54 5.43 -37.85
N ILE A 66 -8.58 4.39 -37.02
CA ILE A 66 -9.79 3.62 -36.70
C ILE A 66 -10.67 4.46 -35.77
N ASP A 67 -10.08 4.96 -34.68
CA ASP A 67 -10.81 5.71 -33.66
C ASP A 67 -10.95 7.21 -33.99
N LYS A 68 -10.24 7.69 -35.03
CA LYS A 68 -10.12 9.11 -35.42
C LYS A 68 -9.70 10.01 -34.26
N LYS A 69 -8.79 9.52 -33.41
CA LYS A 69 -8.28 10.21 -32.23
C LYS A 69 -6.77 10.44 -32.35
N TRP A 70 -6.30 11.52 -31.74
CA TRP A 70 -4.88 11.77 -31.56
C TRP A 70 -4.45 11.19 -30.22
N ASP A 71 -3.52 10.26 -30.25
CA ASP A 71 -2.85 9.73 -29.07
C ASP A 71 -1.48 10.40 -28.92
N ASN A 72 -1.12 10.65 -27.67
CA ASN A 72 0.18 11.23 -27.31
C ASN A 72 0.87 10.28 -26.35
N ASP A 73 1.94 9.64 -26.80
CA ASP A 73 2.77 8.78 -25.98
C ASP A 73 3.99 9.56 -25.49
N ILE A 74 4.20 9.55 -24.17
CA ILE A 74 5.35 10.20 -23.54
C ILE A 74 6.35 9.12 -23.13
N TYR A 75 7.56 9.21 -23.67
CA TYR A 75 8.67 8.32 -23.37
C TYR A 75 9.76 9.05 -22.60
N VAL A 76 10.10 8.52 -21.43
CA VAL A 76 11.32 8.90 -20.70
C VAL A 76 12.43 7.95 -21.14
N LYS A 77 13.35 8.44 -21.97
CA LYS A 77 14.49 7.68 -22.49
C LYS A 77 15.69 7.88 -21.56
N MET A 78 16.21 6.80 -20.99
CA MET A 78 17.42 6.84 -20.17
C MET A 78 18.60 6.31 -20.98
N TYR A 79 19.67 7.10 -21.09
CA TYR A 79 20.89 6.69 -21.77
C TYR A 79 21.89 6.10 -20.78
N ARG A 80 22.82 5.29 -21.30
CA ARG A 80 23.90 4.68 -20.51
C ARG A 80 24.72 5.70 -19.73
N SER A 81 24.93 6.89 -20.30
CA SER A 81 25.69 7.98 -19.67
C SER A 81 25.06 8.47 -18.36
N ALA A 82 23.75 8.38 -18.16
CA ALA A 82 23.13 8.71 -16.85
C ALA A 82 23.56 7.72 -15.75
N VAL A 83 23.80 6.47 -16.11
CA VAL A 83 24.26 5.44 -15.17
C VAL A 83 25.75 5.60 -14.93
N THR A 84 26.56 5.71 -15.99
CA THR A 84 28.03 5.78 -15.87
C THR A 84 28.50 7.08 -15.24
N SER A 85 27.80 8.19 -15.43
CA SER A 85 28.10 9.46 -14.73
C SER A 85 27.76 9.44 -13.24
N GLY A 86 27.01 8.44 -12.77
CA GLY A 86 26.51 8.37 -11.41
C GLY A 86 25.30 9.26 -11.13
N LEU A 87 24.65 9.84 -12.16
CA LEU A 87 23.45 10.66 -12.01
C LEU A 87 22.33 9.86 -11.32
N ILE A 88 22.04 8.66 -11.81
CA ILE A 88 20.98 7.81 -11.24
C ILE A 88 21.31 7.40 -9.80
N ALA A 89 22.58 7.08 -9.51
CA ALA A 89 23.01 6.74 -8.17
C ALA A 89 22.83 7.90 -7.18
N LYS A 90 23.23 9.13 -7.56
CA LYS A 90 23.05 10.32 -6.71
C LYS A 90 21.60 10.77 -6.61
N LEU A 91 20.78 10.55 -7.64
CA LEU A 91 19.35 10.83 -7.63
C LEU A 91 18.62 9.83 -6.72
N GLY A 92 18.99 8.56 -6.78
CA GLY A 92 18.35 7.49 -6.01
C GLY A 92 16.93 7.19 -6.49
N PRO A 93 16.34 6.08 -5.98
CA PRO A 93 15.08 5.54 -6.51
C PRO A 93 13.90 6.49 -6.29
N GLU A 94 13.76 7.09 -5.11
CA GLU A 94 12.61 7.95 -4.78
C GLU A 94 12.51 9.15 -5.73
N ARG A 95 13.61 9.90 -5.90
CA ARG A 95 13.64 11.11 -6.74
C ARG A 95 13.53 10.75 -8.23
N TRP A 96 14.11 9.63 -8.66
CA TRP A 96 13.95 9.12 -10.02
C TRP A 96 12.48 8.81 -10.33
N THR A 97 11.78 8.09 -9.46
CA THR A 97 10.37 7.76 -9.67
C THR A 97 9.49 9.02 -9.65
N VAL A 98 9.75 9.99 -8.77
CA VAL A 98 9.05 11.31 -8.82
C VAL A 98 9.29 12.02 -10.14
N LEU A 99 10.54 12.03 -10.63
CA LEU A 99 10.88 12.65 -11.91
C LEU A 99 10.08 12.01 -13.07
N CYS A 100 10.04 10.68 -13.15
CA CYS A 100 9.27 9.97 -14.16
C CYS A 100 7.77 10.26 -14.08
N ILE A 101 7.19 10.29 -12.87
CA ILE A 101 5.77 10.60 -12.69
C ILE A 101 5.48 12.04 -13.04
N ILE A 102 6.36 13.01 -12.76
CA ILE A 102 6.13 14.40 -13.18
C ILE A 102 6.23 14.52 -14.70
N ALA A 103 7.23 13.86 -15.31
CA ALA A 103 7.44 13.85 -16.75
C ALA A 103 6.26 13.27 -17.54
N SER A 104 5.50 12.33 -16.97
CA SER A 104 4.32 11.76 -17.63
C SER A 104 3.13 12.73 -17.75
N TYR A 105 3.21 13.92 -17.14
CA TYR A 105 2.20 14.99 -17.27
C TYR A 105 2.75 16.19 -18.06
N MET A 106 3.80 15.96 -18.85
CA MET A 106 4.44 16.98 -19.68
C MET A 106 3.60 17.33 -20.91
N ASP A 107 3.52 18.61 -21.25
CA ASP A 107 2.93 19.12 -22.48
C ASP A 107 3.95 19.27 -23.62
N GLU A 108 3.48 19.73 -24.79
CA GLU A 108 4.31 20.04 -25.96
C GLU A 108 5.41 21.08 -25.68
N GLN A 109 5.24 21.91 -24.65
CA GLN A 109 6.17 22.99 -24.27
C GLN A 109 7.15 22.57 -23.16
N GLY A 110 7.10 21.32 -22.69
CA GLY A 110 7.95 20.82 -21.61
C GLY A 110 7.49 21.21 -20.19
N ASN A 111 6.29 21.79 -20.06
CA ASN A 111 5.67 22.09 -18.77
C ASN A 111 4.88 20.89 -18.28
N CYS A 112 4.96 20.64 -16.98
CA CYS A 112 4.25 19.55 -16.33
C CYS A 112 3.22 20.10 -15.35
N PHE A 113 1.98 19.62 -15.42
CA PHE A 113 0.87 20.10 -14.58
C PHE A 113 0.26 19.06 -13.62
N PRO A 114 1.06 18.18 -12.97
CA PRO A 114 0.49 17.20 -12.06
C PRO A 114 0.04 17.85 -10.73
N SER A 115 -1.15 17.48 -10.26
CA SER A 115 -1.57 17.77 -8.89
C SER A 115 -0.80 16.90 -7.88
N GLN A 116 -0.61 17.38 -6.64
CA GLN A 116 0.05 16.57 -5.60
C GLN A 116 -0.67 15.25 -5.32
N SER A 117 -1.99 15.23 -5.46
CA SER A 117 -2.81 14.01 -5.36
C SER A 117 -2.60 13.07 -6.54
N ALA A 118 -2.42 13.59 -7.76
CA ALA A 118 -2.11 12.77 -8.93
C ALA A 118 -0.74 12.11 -8.79
N ILE A 119 0.27 12.85 -8.31
CA ILE A 119 1.61 12.30 -8.02
C ILE A 119 1.51 11.21 -6.93
N ALA A 120 0.80 11.50 -5.84
CA ALA A 120 0.60 10.53 -4.75
C ALA A 120 -0.10 9.25 -5.21
N LYS A 121 -1.11 9.38 -6.09
CA LYS A 121 -1.80 8.25 -6.72
C LYS A 121 -0.86 7.44 -7.61
N GLY A 122 -0.05 8.09 -8.44
CA GLY A 122 0.95 7.43 -9.29
C GLY A 122 1.99 6.66 -8.48
N PHE A 123 2.30 7.13 -7.28
CA PHE A 123 3.21 6.44 -6.35
C PHE A 123 2.56 5.37 -5.47
N GLY A 124 1.23 5.36 -5.33
CA GLY A 124 0.56 4.57 -4.30
C GLY A 124 0.88 5.00 -2.87
N CYS A 125 1.13 6.29 -2.63
CA CYS A 125 1.49 6.82 -1.31
C CYS A 125 0.55 7.94 -0.85
N THR A 126 0.74 8.43 0.38
CA THR A 126 -0.04 9.57 0.88
C THR A 126 0.43 10.87 0.26
N ARG A 127 -0.46 11.88 0.19
CA ARG A 127 -0.13 13.22 -0.31
C ARG A 127 1.05 13.86 0.43
N GLN A 128 1.19 13.62 1.73
CA GLN A 128 2.28 14.16 2.53
C GLN A 128 3.63 13.54 2.14
N THR A 129 3.66 12.22 1.94
CA THR A 129 4.85 11.51 1.47
C THR A 129 5.27 12.00 0.08
N ALA A 130 4.32 12.11 -0.84
CA ALA A 130 4.57 12.67 -2.18
C ALA A 130 5.15 14.09 -2.09
N LEU A 131 4.59 14.95 -1.23
CA LEU A 131 5.12 16.31 -1.03
C LEU A 131 6.56 16.33 -0.51
N ARG A 132 6.89 15.43 0.43
CA ARG A 132 8.26 15.28 0.95
C ARG A 132 9.24 14.91 -0.18
N TRP A 133 8.88 13.93 -1.01
CA TRP A 133 9.73 13.51 -2.12
C TRP A 133 9.83 14.56 -3.23
N ILE A 134 8.75 15.27 -3.55
CA ILE A 134 8.78 16.43 -4.47
C ILE A 134 9.75 17.49 -3.95
N ASN A 135 9.70 17.84 -2.67
CA ASN A 135 10.62 18.83 -2.11
C ASN A 135 12.07 18.32 -2.10
N SER A 136 12.30 17.03 -1.89
CA SER A 136 13.63 16.40 -2.03
C SER A 136 14.17 16.52 -3.46
N LEU A 137 13.34 16.26 -4.48
CA LEU A 137 13.72 16.42 -5.88
C LEU A 137 13.98 17.88 -6.25
N LEU A 138 13.16 18.82 -5.75
CA LEU A 138 13.36 20.26 -5.95
C LEU A 138 14.64 20.80 -5.29
N ALA A 139 15.12 20.15 -4.22
CA ALA A 139 16.38 20.49 -3.57
C ALA A 139 17.59 19.86 -4.25
N PHE A 140 17.41 18.78 -5.02
CA PHE A 140 18.50 18.08 -5.68
C PHE A 140 19.18 18.95 -6.74
N ARG A 141 20.52 18.91 -6.75
CA ARG A 141 21.35 19.60 -7.73
C ARG A 141 22.32 18.60 -8.34
N TRP A 142 22.41 18.62 -9.67
CA TRP A 142 23.43 17.89 -10.42
C TRP A 142 24.41 18.90 -10.99
N ASN A 143 25.70 18.78 -10.68
CA ASN A 143 26.72 19.78 -11.05
C ASN A 143 26.29 21.22 -10.69
N ASN A 144 25.78 21.40 -9.47
CA ASN A 144 25.25 22.66 -8.94
C ASN A 144 24.05 23.26 -9.69
N ARG A 145 23.42 22.50 -10.59
CA ARG A 145 22.25 22.93 -11.38
C ARG A 145 20.97 22.19 -10.94
N PRO A 146 19.81 22.86 -10.83
CA PRO A 146 18.54 22.19 -10.57
C PRO A 146 18.12 21.29 -11.73
N VAL A 147 17.46 20.17 -11.40
CA VAL A 147 16.87 19.24 -12.38
C VAL A 147 15.42 19.63 -12.70
N ILE A 148 14.68 20.07 -11.69
CA ILE A 148 13.29 20.54 -11.81
C ILE A 148 13.13 21.87 -11.10
N GLU A 149 12.28 22.72 -11.69
CA GLU A 149 11.76 23.93 -11.05
C GLU A 149 10.25 23.82 -10.82
N ARG A 150 9.78 24.52 -9.78
CA ARG A 150 8.35 24.60 -9.46
C ARG A 150 7.91 26.06 -9.36
N VAL A 151 6.97 26.46 -10.21
CA VAL A 151 6.30 27.76 -10.16
C VAL A 151 4.94 27.61 -9.48
N LYS A 152 4.70 28.34 -8.40
CA LYS A 152 3.41 28.33 -7.69
C LYS A 152 2.57 29.54 -8.11
N ASN A 153 1.44 29.32 -8.77
CA ASN A 153 0.54 30.42 -9.11
C ASN A 153 -0.42 30.70 -7.94
N ARG A 154 -0.28 31.87 -7.31
CA ARG A 154 -1.11 32.28 -6.17
C ARG A 154 -2.53 32.75 -6.56
N ARG A 155 -2.79 33.09 -7.82
CA ARG A 155 -4.03 33.77 -8.25
C ARG A 155 -5.17 32.84 -8.68
N ARG A 156 -4.88 31.62 -9.12
CA ARG A 156 -5.88 30.62 -9.57
C ARG A 156 -5.60 29.28 -8.91
N ASN A 157 -6.33 28.94 -7.85
CA ASN A 157 -6.41 27.61 -7.24
C ASN A 157 -5.10 26.94 -6.77
N GLY A 158 -4.00 27.69 -6.63
CA GLY A 158 -2.76 27.16 -6.05
C GLY A 158 -2.13 25.99 -6.84
N LEU A 159 -2.46 25.87 -8.14
CA LEU A 159 -1.85 24.87 -9.01
C LEU A 159 -0.34 25.14 -9.11
N SER A 160 0.42 24.06 -8.95
CA SER A 160 1.87 24.07 -9.08
C SER A 160 2.24 23.62 -10.50
N TYR A 161 3.04 24.43 -11.16
CA TYR A 161 3.62 24.14 -12.47
C TYR A 161 5.03 23.62 -12.23
N TYR A 162 5.42 22.57 -12.94
CA TYR A 162 6.75 22.00 -12.86
C TYR A 162 7.39 22.07 -14.23
N THR A 163 8.67 22.46 -14.29
CA THR A 163 9.44 22.49 -15.53
C THR A 163 10.66 21.61 -15.33
N ILE A 164 10.84 20.65 -16.23
CA ILE A 164 12.02 19.79 -16.25
C ILE A 164 13.10 20.54 -17.04
N LEU A 165 14.22 20.84 -16.39
CA LEU A 165 15.24 21.69 -17.01
C LEU A 165 16.09 20.91 -18.03
N PRO A 166 16.40 21.50 -19.20
CA PRO A 166 17.28 20.91 -20.21
C PRO A 166 18.70 20.59 -19.68
N LEU A 167 19.10 21.21 -18.56
CA LEU A 167 20.41 21.09 -17.90
C LEU A 167 20.74 19.66 -17.45
N SER A 168 19.76 18.76 -17.41
CA SER A 168 19.98 17.34 -17.15
C SER A 168 20.47 16.57 -18.39
N GLN A 169 20.87 17.29 -19.46
CA GLN A 169 21.06 16.75 -20.81
C GLN A 169 19.82 15.99 -21.32
N LEU A 170 18.66 16.38 -20.76
CA LEU A 170 17.32 16.04 -21.18
C LEU A 170 17.06 16.79 -22.47
N ALA A 171 17.37 16.16 -23.59
CA ALA A 171 16.93 16.66 -24.88
C ALA A 171 15.40 16.57 -24.91
N ILE A 172 14.72 17.66 -24.55
CA ILE A 172 13.29 17.84 -24.71
C ILE A 172 13.16 18.29 -26.18
N PHE A 173 12.87 17.33 -27.07
CA PHE A 173 12.64 17.52 -28.52
C PHE A 173 13.78 18.11 -29.35
N ASN A 174 14.71 17.28 -29.87
CA ASN A 174 15.74 17.67 -30.86
C ASN A 174 16.54 18.97 -30.58
N GLY A 175 16.39 19.59 -29.41
CA GLY A 175 17.02 20.85 -29.06
C GLY A 175 18.51 20.68 -28.87
N GLU A 176 19.27 21.67 -29.33
CA GLU A 176 20.70 21.76 -29.10
C GLU A 176 20.96 21.73 -27.59
N VAL A 177 21.69 20.69 -27.15
CA VAL A 177 22.14 20.58 -25.78
C VAL A 177 23.31 21.55 -25.65
N GLU A 178 23.13 22.61 -24.86
CA GLU A 178 24.22 23.51 -24.47
C GLU A 178 25.42 22.68 -24.00
N PRO A 179 26.56 22.73 -24.70
CA PRO A 179 27.74 21.98 -24.31
C PRO A 179 28.15 22.45 -22.92
N THR A 180 28.18 21.51 -21.97
CA THR A 180 28.78 21.77 -20.67
C THR A 180 30.22 22.18 -20.91
N GLY A 181 30.54 23.46 -20.69
CA GLY A 181 31.89 24.00 -20.78
C GLY A 181 32.86 23.06 -20.06
N ASP A 182 33.97 22.77 -20.73
CA ASP A 182 34.97 21.77 -20.35
C ASP A 182 35.27 21.86 -18.85
N VAL A 183 34.65 20.96 -18.06
CA VAL A 183 35.19 20.60 -16.76
C VAL A 183 36.52 19.96 -17.10
N GLN A 184 37.62 20.62 -16.78
CA GLN A 184 38.96 20.08 -16.95
C GLN A 184 38.93 18.61 -16.54
N SER A 185 39.25 17.75 -17.50
CA SER A 185 39.36 16.32 -17.33
C SER A 185 40.35 16.07 -16.19
N HIS A 186 39.84 15.91 -14.97
CA HIS A 186 40.58 15.17 -13.97
C HIS A 186 40.66 13.76 -14.51
N ASP A 187 41.87 13.36 -14.89
CA ASP A 187 42.24 12.00 -15.27
C ASP A 187 41.66 11.02 -14.25
N PHE A 188 40.48 10.48 -14.55
CA PHE A 188 40.02 9.25 -13.95
C PHE A 188 40.91 8.17 -14.54
N LYS A 189 42.01 7.87 -13.84
CA LYS A 189 42.72 6.61 -14.03
C LYS A 189 41.70 5.50 -13.90
N GLU A 190 41.51 4.83 -15.02
CA GLU A 190 40.90 3.52 -15.15
C GLU A 190 41.43 2.63 -14.02
N LEU A 191 40.62 2.43 -12.98
CA LEU A 191 40.90 1.43 -11.96
C LEU A 191 40.69 0.07 -12.64
N ASP A 192 41.81 -0.55 -13.01
CA ASP A 192 41.88 -1.90 -13.56
C ASP A 192 41.30 -2.87 -12.51
N VAL A 193 40.07 -3.34 -12.74
CA VAL A 193 39.39 -4.32 -11.88
C VAL A 193 39.90 -5.71 -12.24
N LYS A 194 41.15 -6.01 -11.90
CA LYS A 194 41.73 -7.35 -12.06
C LYS A 194 42.17 -8.05 -10.78
N ASP A 195 42.29 -7.37 -9.64
CA ASP A 195 42.76 -8.00 -8.40
C ASP A 195 41.81 -7.79 -7.21
N LEU A 196 40.57 -8.27 -7.32
CA LEU A 196 39.74 -8.57 -6.14
C LEU A 196 39.67 -10.08 -5.96
N ASP A 197 40.78 -10.63 -5.50
CA ASP A 197 40.86 -11.99 -5.00
C ASP A 197 40.18 -12.02 -3.62
N VAL A 198 38.91 -12.40 -3.60
CA VAL A 198 38.14 -12.60 -2.37
C VAL A 198 38.67 -13.86 -1.69
N THR A 199 39.70 -13.70 -0.87
CA THR A 199 40.22 -14.76 -0.01
C THR A 199 39.19 -15.05 1.08
N MET A 200 38.44 -16.14 0.90
CA MET A 200 37.61 -16.75 1.96
C MET A 200 38.51 -17.14 3.14
N SER A 201 38.52 -16.32 4.18
CA SER A 201 39.21 -16.61 5.43
C SER A 201 38.46 -17.74 6.14
N LYS A 202 39.09 -18.91 6.16
CA LYS A 202 38.68 -20.08 6.93
C LYS A 202 38.77 -19.74 8.42
N SER A 203 37.66 -19.36 9.04
CA SER A 203 37.60 -19.16 10.48
C SER A 203 37.58 -20.51 11.20
N THR A 204 38.67 -20.75 11.90
CA THR A 204 38.91 -21.74 12.93
C THR A 204 37.73 -21.92 13.88
N THR A 205 37.22 -23.15 13.93
CA THR A 205 36.45 -23.69 15.05
C THR A 205 37.37 -23.81 16.27
N SER A 206 37.10 -23.03 17.31
CA SER A 206 37.61 -23.29 18.65
C SER A 206 36.48 -23.19 19.65
N ASP A 207 36.31 -24.30 20.37
CA ASP A 207 35.49 -24.54 21.54
C ASP A 207 35.33 -23.32 22.46
N VAL A 208 34.08 -22.92 22.70
CA VAL A 208 33.71 -22.21 23.94
C VAL A 208 32.35 -22.73 24.42
N LYS A 209 32.40 -23.24 25.65
CA LYS A 209 31.32 -23.73 26.51
C LYS A 209 30.07 -22.86 26.51
N GLU A 210 28.93 -23.54 26.52
CA GLU A 210 27.61 -23.02 26.88
C GLU A 210 27.63 -22.25 28.22
N PRO A 211 26.85 -21.16 28.29
CA PRO A 211 26.00 -21.00 29.44
C PRO A 211 24.53 -20.90 29.02
N ASP A 212 23.77 -21.81 29.61
CA ASP A 212 22.35 -21.77 29.87
C ASP A 212 21.91 -20.39 30.40
N VAL A 213 21.13 -19.64 29.62
CA VAL A 213 20.27 -18.55 30.13
C VAL A 213 18.97 -18.49 29.33
N THR A 214 17.97 -19.15 29.88
CA THR A 214 16.54 -18.92 29.62
C THR A 214 16.17 -17.48 29.99
N MET A 215 15.98 -16.59 29.03
CA MET A 215 15.33 -15.29 29.25
C MET A 215 14.38 -14.95 28.09
N SER A 216 13.10 -15.10 28.38
CA SER A 216 11.96 -14.67 27.57
C SER A 216 12.04 -13.17 27.29
N LYS A 217 12.33 -12.79 26.04
CA LYS A 217 12.16 -11.42 25.56
C LYS A 217 10.67 -11.18 25.33
N VAL A 218 10.03 -10.61 26.35
CA VAL A 218 8.76 -9.90 26.25
C VAL A 218 8.92 -8.83 25.17
N PHE A 219 8.20 -8.98 24.06
CA PHE A 219 8.13 -7.95 23.03
C PHE A 219 7.17 -6.85 23.49
N ASP A 220 7.71 -5.73 23.95
CA ASP A 220 6.97 -4.48 24.15
C ASP A 220 6.53 -3.91 22.79
N THR A 221 5.37 -4.36 22.31
CA THR A 221 4.68 -3.75 21.16
C THR A 221 3.72 -2.66 21.64
N ASN A 222 4.29 -1.52 22.01
CA ASN A 222 3.57 -0.25 22.01
C ASN A 222 4.29 0.75 21.11
N TYR A 223 4.21 0.52 19.80
CA TYR A 223 4.61 1.51 18.80
C TYR A 223 3.50 2.56 18.64
N ASN A 224 3.21 3.29 19.72
CA ASN A 224 2.53 4.57 19.63
C ASN A 224 3.60 5.62 19.36
N HIS A 225 3.72 6.01 18.10
CA HIS A 225 4.52 7.15 17.69
C HIS A 225 4.10 8.37 18.50
N TYR A 226 5.05 8.90 19.28
CA TYR A 226 4.96 10.14 20.03
C TYR A 226 4.39 11.27 19.14
N ASN A 227 3.20 11.73 19.47
CA ASN A 227 2.65 12.97 18.91
C ASN A 227 3.31 14.15 19.64
N LYS A 228 4.47 14.61 19.15
CA LYS A 228 5.09 15.87 19.59
C LYS A 228 4.28 17.05 19.03
N ASN A 229 3.12 17.33 19.63
CA ASN A 229 2.45 18.62 19.50
C ASN A 229 2.61 19.39 20.80
N HIS A 230 3.76 20.07 20.94
CA HIS A 230 3.89 21.19 21.85
C HIS A 230 3.14 22.39 21.27
N SER A 231 2.06 22.77 21.95
CA SER A 231 1.60 24.14 22.22
C SER A 231 0.08 24.24 22.10
N ASN A 232 -0.62 24.02 23.21
CA ASN A 232 -1.70 24.91 23.57
C ASN A 232 -1.65 25.13 25.08
N LYS A 233 -0.91 26.18 25.48
CA LYS A 233 -1.00 26.75 26.82
C LYS A 233 -2.34 27.51 26.91
N ASN A 234 -2.95 27.41 28.09
CA ASN A 234 -4.03 28.26 28.63
C ASN A 234 -5.47 27.76 28.50
N HIS A 235 -5.79 26.68 29.24
CA HIS A 235 -6.97 26.69 30.10
C HIS A 235 -6.80 25.72 31.27
N SER A 236 -5.97 26.11 32.23
CA SER A 236 -5.86 25.48 33.53
C SER A 236 -6.05 26.56 34.60
N ASN A 237 -7.31 26.77 35.00
CA ASN A 237 -7.69 27.23 36.33
C ASN A 237 -9.20 27.07 36.45
N GLN A 238 -9.63 25.87 36.89
CA GLN A 238 -10.82 25.59 37.71
C GLN A 238 -11.21 24.10 37.60
N ILE A 239 -10.35 23.16 37.99
CA ILE A 239 -10.81 21.86 38.52
C ILE A 239 -9.83 21.43 39.61
N ALA A 240 -9.92 22.08 40.76
CA ALA A 240 -9.36 21.61 42.01
C ALA A 240 -10.48 21.68 43.05
N LYS A 241 -11.36 20.67 43.02
CA LYS A 241 -12.23 20.18 44.11
C LYS A 241 -13.29 19.24 43.52
N ALA A 242 -12.99 17.94 43.54
CA ALA A 242 -13.97 16.87 43.74
C ALA A 242 -13.22 15.53 43.69
N GLY A 243 -12.60 15.19 44.82
CA GLY A 243 -12.47 13.79 45.19
C GLY A 243 -13.87 13.28 45.51
N THR A 244 -14.51 12.66 44.53
CA THR A 244 -15.66 11.78 44.75
C THR A 244 -15.54 10.72 43.69
N VAL A 245 -14.92 9.60 44.06
CA VAL A 245 -15.06 8.33 43.36
C VAL A 245 -16.51 7.91 43.61
N GLY A 246 -17.42 8.55 42.88
CA GLY A 246 -18.79 8.12 42.78
C GLY A 246 -18.75 6.83 41.99
N ASN A 247 -18.98 5.72 42.69
CA ASN A 247 -19.43 4.49 42.09
C ASN A 247 -20.80 4.77 41.45
N THR A 248 -20.82 5.50 40.33
CA THR A 248 -21.99 5.52 39.48
C THR A 248 -22.04 4.11 38.91
N ASP A 249 -22.95 3.31 39.45
CA ASP A 249 -23.46 2.14 38.77
C ASP A 249 -23.95 2.63 37.40
N ILE A 250 -23.03 2.61 36.42
CA ILE A 250 -23.36 2.88 35.04
C ILE A 250 -24.28 1.74 34.70
N ASP A 251 -25.58 2.04 34.57
CA ASP A 251 -26.52 1.08 34.02
C ASP A 251 -25.91 0.58 32.71
N PRO A 252 -25.47 -0.69 32.64
CA PRO A 252 -24.72 -1.22 31.50
C PRO A 252 -25.56 -1.27 30.23
N THR A 253 -26.82 -0.82 30.29
CA THR A 253 -27.73 -0.71 29.16
C THR A 253 -27.72 0.67 28.49
N ASP A 254 -27.23 1.74 29.13
CA ASP A 254 -27.28 3.08 28.54
C ASP A 254 -26.08 3.38 27.62
N LEU A 255 -26.17 2.85 26.40
CA LEU A 255 -25.23 3.13 25.30
C LEU A 255 -25.77 4.19 24.33
N THR A 256 -26.62 5.12 24.80
CA THR A 256 -27.23 6.17 23.96
C THR A 256 -26.24 7.23 23.47
N HIS A 257 -25.09 7.39 24.13
CA HIS A 257 -24.08 8.38 23.77
C HIS A 257 -22.81 7.75 23.20
N PRO A 258 -22.19 8.35 22.16
CA PRO A 258 -20.98 7.81 21.55
C PRO A 258 -19.81 7.73 22.55
N LYS A 259 -19.77 8.64 23.53
CA LYS A 259 -18.78 8.62 24.60
C LYS A 259 -18.92 7.35 25.47
N LYS A 260 -20.15 6.96 25.81
CA LYS A 260 -20.45 5.76 26.60
C LYS A 260 -20.07 4.49 25.86
N ILE A 261 -20.31 4.42 24.55
CA ILE A 261 -19.87 3.31 23.70
C ILE A 261 -18.33 3.18 23.70
N ILE A 262 -17.61 4.31 23.58
CA ILE A 262 -16.13 4.31 23.64
C ILE A 262 -15.64 3.89 25.02
N GLU A 263 -16.26 4.38 26.09
CA GLU A 263 -15.93 3.99 27.47
C GLU A 263 -16.14 2.47 27.67
N TYR A 264 -17.25 1.91 27.19
CA TYR A 264 -17.53 0.46 27.24
C TYR A 264 -16.51 -0.35 26.45
N PHE A 265 -16.14 0.12 25.24
CA PHE A 265 -15.08 -0.51 24.45
C PHE A 265 -13.74 -0.51 25.19
N CYS A 266 -13.35 0.63 25.79
CA CYS A 266 -12.11 0.74 26.57
C CYS A 266 -12.12 -0.18 27.79
N GLU A 267 -13.26 -0.33 28.46
CA GLU A 267 -13.42 -1.25 29.59
C GLU A 267 -13.20 -2.70 29.16
N LYS A 268 -13.91 -3.16 28.12
CA LYS A 268 -13.75 -4.52 27.58
C LYS A 268 -12.34 -4.79 27.08
N TYR A 269 -11.72 -3.78 26.45
CA TYR A 269 -10.33 -3.85 26.02
C TYR A 269 -9.38 -4.04 27.21
N ARG A 270 -9.59 -3.30 28.31
CA ARG A 270 -8.79 -3.43 29.53
C ARG A 270 -8.98 -4.79 30.19
N GLN A 271 -10.22 -5.28 30.25
CA GLN A 271 -10.54 -6.61 30.80
C GLN A 271 -9.85 -7.73 30.01
N ARG A 272 -9.88 -7.67 28.67
CA ARG A 272 -9.34 -8.74 27.82
C ARG A 272 -7.82 -8.75 27.70
N TYR A 273 -7.19 -7.57 27.67
CA TYR A 273 -5.76 -7.43 27.34
C TYR A 273 -4.90 -6.85 28.47
N THR A 274 -5.49 -6.48 29.62
CA THR A 274 -4.79 -5.87 30.77
C THR A 274 -4.03 -4.59 30.41
N VAL A 275 -4.42 -3.91 29.33
CA VAL A 275 -3.79 -2.67 28.84
C VAL A 275 -4.88 -1.63 28.59
N ASN A 276 -4.58 -0.37 28.91
CA ASN A 276 -5.51 0.74 28.65
C ASN A 276 -5.52 1.09 27.15
N TYR A 277 -6.72 1.17 26.56
CA TYR A 277 -6.90 1.76 25.24
C TYR A 277 -6.89 3.29 25.34
N ASN A 278 -6.14 3.98 24.49
CA ASN A 278 -6.10 5.45 24.46
C ASN A 278 -6.88 5.98 23.24
N PRO A 279 -8.17 6.31 23.39
CA PRO A 279 -9.01 6.74 22.29
C PRO A 279 -8.61 8.14 21.79
N ASN A 280 -8.64 8.34 20.47
CA ASN A 280 -8.56 9.66 19.88
C ASN A 280 -9.96 10.28 19.87
N TRP A 281 -10.31 10.99 20.93
CA TRP A 281 -11.67 11.55 21.12
C TRP A 281 -12.20 12.36 19.94
N LYS A 282 -11.35 13.12 19.23
CA LYS A 282 -11.80 13.89 18.06
C LYS A 282 -12.20 12.98 16.89
N ARG A 283 -11.41 11.95 16.61
CA ARG A 283 -11.63 11.04 15.48
C ARG A 283 -12.66 9.98 15.82
N ASP A 284 -12.51 9.34 16.97
CA ASP A 284 -13.23 8.11 17.32
C ASP A 284 -14.68 8.41 17.68
N VAL A 285 -14.99 9.54 18.34
CA VAL A 285 -16.37 9.98 18.56
C VAL A 285 -17.10 10.20 17.24
N GLY A 286 -16.42 10.78 16.24
CA GLY A 286 -16.98 10.98 14.90
C GLY A 286 -17.27 9.64 14.20
N LEU A 287 -16.39 8.65 14.34
CA LEU A 287 -16.60 7.32 13.77
C LEU A 287 -17.77 6.59 14.44
N VAL A 288 -17.83 6.58 15.78
CA VAL A 288 -18.91 5.92 16.51
C VAL A 288 -20.26 6.58 16.19
N LYS A 289 -20.33 7.91 16.26
CA LYS A 289 -21.56 8.65 15.99
C LYS A 289 -22.06 8.46 14.56
N ASN A 290 -21.17 8.60 13.57
CA ASN A 290 -21.59 8.65 12.17
C ASN A 290 -21.74 7.26 11.53
N LYS A 291 -21.06 6.22 12.06
CA LYS A 291 -21.04 4.89 11.44
C LYS A 291 -21.72 3.82 12.28
N LEU A 292 -21.41 3.72 13.57
CA LEU A 292 -21.98 2.67 14.43
C LEU A 292 -23.43 3.01 14.81
N MET A 293 -23.65 4.18 15.40
CA MET A 293 -24.98 4.57 15.90
C MET A 293 -26.00 4.85 14.79
N THR A 294 -25.55 5.10 13.56
CA THR A 294 -26.44 5.28 12.41
C THR A 294 -27.00 3.94 11.90
N VAL A 295 -26.29 2.83 12.14
CA VAL A 295 -26.59 1.52 11.53
C VAL A 295 -27.14 0.54 12.55
N TYR A 296 -26.71 0.62 13.81
CA TYR A 296 -27.04 -0.38 14.83
C TYR A 296 -27.70 0.26 16.04
N GLU A 297 -28.65 -0.48 16.61
CA GLU A 297 -29.29 -0.13 17.88
C GLU A 297 -28.34 -0.32 19.07
N PRO A 298 -28.52 0.40 20.21
CA PRO A 298 -27.64 0.30 21.38
C PRO A 298 -27.42 -1.13 21.87
N VAL A 299 -28.46 -1.98 21.84
CA VAL A 299 -28.38 -3.40 22.23
C VAL A 299 -27.49 -4.19 21.28
N GLN A 300 -27.60 -3.93 19.97
CA GLN A 300 -26.75 -4.57 18.97
C GLN A 300 -25.30 -4.12 19.10
N ILE A 301 -25.05 -2.83 19.34
CA ILE A 301 -23.69 -2.29 19.56
C ILE A 301 -23.04 -2.97 20.75
N ARG A 302 -23.79 -3.20 21.84
CA ARG A 302 -23.29 -3.96 23.00
C ARG A 302 -22.88 -5.38 22.62
N SER A 303 -23.78 -6.11 21.96
CA SER A 303 -23.54 -7.48 21.50
C SER A 303 -22.32 -7.56 20.58
N ILE A 304 -22.21 -6.62 19.63
CA ILE A 304 -21.07 -6.51 18.71
C ILE A 304 -19.76 -6.34 19.49
N ILE A 305 -19.70 -5.41 20.46
CA ILE A 305 -18.48 -5.18 21.25
C ILE A 305 -18.12 -6.43 22.05
N ASP A 306 -19.10 -7.06 22.69
CA ASP A 306 -18.89 -8.26 23.49
C ASP A 306 -18.37 -9.42 22.64
N THR A 307 -18.99 -9.70 21.49
CA THR A 307 -18.56 -10.74 20.54
C THR A 307 -17.18 -10.43 19.96
N VAL A 308 -16.87 -9.15 19.66
CA VAL A 308 -15.53 -8.76 19.22
C VAL A 308 -14.49 -9.20 20.25
N PHE A 309 -14.63 -8.85 21.53
CA PHE A 309 -13.60 -9.18 22.52
C PHE A 309 -13.56 -10.66 22.91
N ALA A 310 -14.66 -11.40 22.73
CA ALA A 310 -14.67 -12.85 22.88
C ALA A 310 -13.86 -13.54 21.77
N GLU A 311 -14.12 -13.19 20.52
CA GLU A 311 -13.67 -13.94 19.33
C GLU A 311 -12.52 -13.30 18.54
N TYR A 312 -12.02 -12.10 18.93
CA TYR A 312 -11.01 -11.42 18.12
C TYR A 312 -9.73 -12.22 17.92
N ASP A 313 -9.23 -12.84 18.98
CA ASP A 313 -7.97 -13.57 18.95
C ASP A 313 -8.05 -14.84 18.07
N THR A 314 -9.25 -15.43 17.94
CA THR A 314 -9.50 -16.64 17.15
C THR A 314 -9.84 -16.33 15.70
N ARG A 315 -10.70 -15.33 15.44
CA ARG A 315 -11.26 -15.08 14.11
C ARG A 315 -10.57 -13.99 13.32
N TRP A 316 -10.17 -12.89 13.98
CA TRP A 316 -9.83 -11.64 13.28
C TRP A 316 -8.39 -11.17 13.50
N LYS A 317 -7.66 -11.80 14.41
CA LYS A 317 -6.27 -11.47 14.71
C LYS A 317 -5.36 -11.70 13.50
N LYS A 318 -4.54 -10.71 13.21
CA LYS A 318 -3.48 -10.74 12.18
C LYS A 318 -2.20 -10.17 12.78
N ASP A 319 -1.04 -10.54 12.24
CA ASP A 319 0.25 -10.01 12.71
C ASP A 319 0.31 -8.47 12.65
N THR A 320 -0.29 -7.88 11.62
CA THR A 320 -0.39 -6.41 11.48
C THR A 320 -1.39 -5.77 12.45
N TYR A 321 -2.37 -6.53 12.93
CA TYR A 321 -3.47 -6.05 13.76
C TYR A 321 -3.69 -6.99 14.95
N PRO A 322 -2.75 -7.02 15.92
CA PRO A 322 -2.78 -7.98 17.01
C PRO A 322 -3.93 -7.77 17.99
N ARG A 323 -4.61 -6.60 17.95
CA ARG A 323 -5.70 -6.21 18.84
C ARG A 323 -6.75 -5.39 18.09
N PRO A 324 -8.03 -5.44 18.50
CA PRO A 324 -9.09 -4.67 17.88
C PRO A 324 -8.91 -3.17 18.13
N SER A 325 -9.37 -2.36 17.18
CA SER A 325 -9.43 -0.90 17.30
C SER A 325 -10.82 -0.36 16.99
N ILE A 326 -11.16 0.81 17.54
CA ILE A 326 -12.45 1.48 17.26
C ILE A 326 -12.62 1.76 15.76
N GLY A 327 -11.53 2.01 15.04
CA GLY A 327 -11.56 2.18 13.58
C GLY A 327 -12.02 0.93 12.82
N GLN A 328 -11.56 -0.26 13.23
CA GLN A 328 -12.02 -1.53 12.65
C GLN A 328 -13.47 -1.81 13.04
N LEU A 329 -13.82 -1.60 14.32
CA LEU A 329 -15.18 -1.75 14.84
C LEU A 329 -16.20 -0.91 14.06
N ALA A 330 -15.87 0.36 13.81
CA ALA A 330 -16.72 1.29 13.07
C ALA A 330 -16.66 1.12 11.55
N THR A 331 -16.01 0.07 11.03
CA THR A 331 -15.94 -0.23 9.59
C THR A 331 -16.47 -1.62 9.30
N TRP A 332 -15.61 -2.61 9.12
CA TRP A 332 -16.02 -3.95 8.67
C TRP A 332 -16.30 -4.89 9.85
N LEU A 333 -15.66 -4.67 11.00
CA LEU A 333 -15.69 -5.64 12.11
C LEU A 333 -17.05 -5.72 12.81
N SER A 334 -17.88 -4.66 12.75
CA SER A 334 -19.22 -4.66 13.33
C SER A 334 -20.18 -5.61 12.61
N ASN A 335 -20.13 -5.69 11.28
CA ASN A 335 -20.95 -6.63 10.50
C ASN A 335 -20.58 -8.09 10.79
N GLU A 336 -19.28 -8.38 10.79
CA GLU A 336 -18.77 -9.73 11.08
C GLU A 336 -19.13 -10.18 12.49
N ALA A 337 -18.95 -9.30 13.48
CA ALA A 337 -19.28 -9.63 14.87
C ALA A 337 -20.78 -9.78 15.10
N LEU A 338 -21.62 -8.99 14.45
CA LEU A 338 -23.08 -9.15 14.55
C LEU A 338 -23.54 -10.48 13.96
N ALA A 339 -22.97 -10.90 12.82
CA ALA A 339 -23.28 -12.19 12.22
C ALA A 339 -22.92 -13.37 13.14
N VAL A 340 -21.77 -13.30 13.82
CA VAL A 340 -21.36 -14.31 14.82
C VAL A 340 -22.31 -14.29 16.03
N ALA A 341 -22.69 -13.11 16.53
CA ALA A 341 -23.63 -13.00 17.64
C ALA A 341 -25.02 -13.58 17.32
N GLU A 342 -25.51 -13.36 16.09
CA GLU A 342 -26.77 -13.96 15.63
C GLU A 342 -26.68 -15.49 15.45
N GLU A 343 -25.52 -16.01 15.04
CA GLU A 343 -25.27 -17.45 14.94
C GLU A 343 -25.29 -18.11 16.33
N GLU A 344 -24.63 -17.50 17.32
CA GLU A 344 -24.62 -17.98 18.72
C GLU A 344 -26.05 -18.05 19.30
N GLN A 345 -26.84 -17.00 19.10
CA GLN A 345 -28.24 -17.00 19.53
C GLN A 345 -29.03 -18.12 18.86
N ARG A 346 -28.82 -18.40 17.56
CA ARG A 346 -29.47 -19.50 16.86
C ARG A 346 -29.05 -20.87 17.39
N THR A 347 -27.78 -21.05 17.74
CA THR A 347 -27.29 -22.32 18.30
C THR A 347 -27.93 -22.60 19.65
N ASP A 348 -28.10 -21.60 20.50
CA ASP A 348 -28.77 -21.74 21.80
C ASP A 348 -30.22 -22.22 21.65
N PHE A 349 -30.96 -21.65 20.68
CA PHE A 349 -32.33 -22.10 20.40
C PHE A 349 -32.41 -23.53 19.83
N THR A 350 -31.41 -23.95 19.06
CA THR A 350 -31.42 -25.25 18.38
C THR A 350 -31.01 -26.38 19.33
N GLN A 351 -30.14 -26.10 20.29
CA GLN A 351 -29.71 -27.08 21.29
C GLN A 351 -30.84 -27.49 22.23
N VAL A 352 -31.80 -26.59 22.50
CA VAL A 352 -32.94 -26.85 23.40
C VAL A 352 -34.00 -27.80 22.79
N LYS A 353 -34.04 -28.00 21.46
CA LYS A 353 -35.10 -28.82 20.82
C LYS A 353 -34.73 -30.27 20.51
N ARG A 354 -33.46 -30.68 20.64
CA ARG A 354 -33.04 -32.04 20.26
C ARG A 354 -33.47 -33.15 21.25
N HIS A 355 -33.92 -32.79 22.45
CA HIS A 355 -34.36 -33.74 23.48
C HIS A 355 -35.86 -33.69 23.80
N GLY A 356 -36.70 -33.34 22.83
CA GLY A 356 -38.16 -33.36 23.02
C GLY A 356 -38.68 -32.38 24.07
N GLY A 357 -37.94 -31.29 24.32
CA GLY A 357 -38.30 -30.25 25.30
C GLY A 357 -37.91 -30.56 26.75
N TYR A 358 -37.24 -31.68 27.02
CA TYR A 358 -36.69 -31.96 28.35
C TYR A 358 -35.25 -31.44 28.44
N SER A 359 -34.93 -30.70 29.52
CA SER A 359 -33.54 -30.33 29.81
C SER A 359 -32.70 -31.58 30.07
N VAL A 360 -31.38 -31.50 29.84
CA VAL A 360 -30.45 -32.61 30.13
C VAL A 360 -30.60 -33.09 31.58
N GLU A 361 -30.78 -32.17 32.52
CA GLU A 361 -31.05 -32.49 33.93
C GLU A 361 -32.38 -33.21 34.14
N ALA A 362 -33.44 -32.84 33.41
CA ALA A 362 -34.72 -33.54 33.47
C ALA A 362 -34.63 -34.97 32.89
N ILE A 363 -33.75 -35.21 31.91
CA ILE A 363 -33.46 -36.54 31.37
C ILE A 363 -32.68 -37.37 32.38
N MET A 364 -31.62 -36.80 32.98
CA MET A 364 -30.81 -37.47 34.01
C MET A 364 -31.65 -37.83 35.24
N ALA A 365 -32.49 -36.90 35.73
CA ALA A 365 -33.40 -37.14 36.84
C ALA A 365 -34.51 -38.16 36.54
N ARG A 366 -34.78 -38.47 35.26
CA ARG A 366 -35.73 -39.52 34.85
C ARG A 366 -35.04 -40.89 34.77
N LEU A 367 -33.77 -40.93 34.36
CA LEU A 367 -32.95 -42.14 34.38
C LEU A 367 -32.67 -42.61 35.81
N GLU A 368 -32.35 -41.69 36.73
CA GLU A 368 -32.12 -42.01 38.15
C GLU A 368 -33.38 -42.52 38.87
N ARG A 369 -34.57 -42.07 38.47
CA ARG A 369 -35.84 -42.60 39.00
C ARG A 369 -36.21 -43.98 38.46
N GLY A 370 -35.64 -44.38 37.32
CA GLY A 370 -35.92 -45.66 36.68
C GLY A 370 -35.06 -46.81 37.18
N SER A 371 -33.87 -46.55 37.74
CA SER A 371 -32.90 -47.59 38.13
C SER A 371 -33.11 -48.20 39.51
N GLY A 372 -34.09 -47.73 40.30
CA GLY A 372 -34.32 -48.17 41.68
C GLY A 372 -35.44 -49.21 41.88
N LYS A 373 -35.92 -49.85 40.82
CA LYS A 373 -36.95 -50.90 40.90
C LYS A 373 -36.55 -52.12 40.07
N GLU A 374 -35.60 -52.90 40.59
CA GLU A 374 -35.48 -54.33 40.31
C GLU A 374 -35.25 -55.09 41.61
#